data_AF-S9QRT5-F1
#
_entry.id   AF-S9QRT5-F1
#
_cell.length_a   1.000
_cell.length_b   1.000
_cell.length_c   1.000
_cell.angle_alpha   90.00
_cell.angle_beta   90.00
_cell.angle_gamma   90.00
#
_symmetry.space_group_name_H-M   'P 1'
#
loop_
_entity.id
_entity.type
_entity.pdbx_description
1 polymer ?
#
loop_
_entity_poly.entity_id
_entity_poly.type
_entity_poly.pdbx_seq_one_letter_code
_entity_poly.pdbx_strand_id
1 'polypeptide(L)'
;MLFRGPRRSLDESYVAFLGGTETYGRFVAAPFPALAEQRLDRVCVNLGAVNAGPDLYLNDAGALDVAARAELCVVQMMSAQNMSNRFYGVHPRRNDRFLRASEGLQALYPEVDFTEFHFTRHMLGRLREVSAERFAQVTEELRQAWMARMTQLLTVLRGRALLLVARGSCAARGAAGRAGARSALR
;
A
#
# COMPACT_ATOMS: atom_id res chain seq x y z
N MET A 1 10.81 3.44 11.84
CA MET A 1 9.87 2.29 11.93
C MET A 1 10.66 0.97 12.00
N LEU A 2 10.05 -0.18 12.30
CA LEU A 2 10.69 -1.50 12.13
C LEU A 2 10.15 -2.17 10.86
N PHE A 3 11.04 -2.61 9.99
CA PHE A 3 10.72 -3.29 8.73
C PHE A 3 10.99 -4.79 8.84
N ARG A 4 10.38 -5.56 7.93
CA ARG A 4 10.52 -7.02 7.93
C ARG A 4 11.91 -7.44 7.48
N GLY A 5 12.44 -8.47 8.13
CA GLY A 5 13.64 -9.20 7.70
C GLY A 5 14.84 -8.89 8.58
N PRO A 6 15.96 -9.59 8.35
CA PRO A 6 17.20 -9.31 9.04
C PRO A 6 17.72 -7.92 8.66
N ARG A 7 18.47 -7.29 9.58
CA ARG A 7 19.20 -6.05 9.26
C ARG A 7 20.18 -6.33 8.13
N ARG A 8 20.18 -5.48 7.12
CA ARG A 8 21.12 -5.54 5.99
C ARG A 8 22.21 -4.48 6.16
N SER A 9 23.43 -4.79 5.68
CA SER A 9 24.40 -3.74 5.38
C SER A 9 23.87 -2.94 4.19
N LEU A 10 24.11 -1.63 4.22
CA LEU A 10 23.73 -0.69 3.18
C LEU A 10 24.98 -0.05 2.55
N ASP A 11 26.14 -0.70 2.71
CA ASP A 11 27.44 -0.18 2.27
C ASP A 11 27.71 -0.47 0.78
N GLU A 12 27.07 -1.51 0.25
CA GLU A 12 27.08 -1.87 -1.17
C GLU A 12 25.80 -1.44 -1.88
N SER A 13 25.77 -1.48 -3.22
CA SER A 13 24.57 -1.17 -4.00
C SER A 13 23.40 -2.11 -3.67
N TYR A 14 22.21 -1.55 -3.47
CA TYR A 14 21.00 -2.31 -3.16
C TYR A 14 19.76 -1.75 -3.87
N VAL A 15 18.74 -2.60 -3.96
CA VAL A 15 17.40 -2.25 -4.42
C VAL A 15 16.48 -2.09 -3.21
N ALA A 16 15.80 -0.95 -3.09
CA ALA A 16 14.82 -0.72 -2.04
C ALA A 16 13.40 -1.03 -2.55
N PHE A 17 12.61 -1.71 -1.74
CA PHE A 17 11.22 -2.05 -2.06
C PHE A 17 10.28 -1.31 -1.11
N LEU A 18 9.57 -0.33 -1.63
CA LEU A 18 8.58 0.46 -0.90
C LEU A 18 7.18 -0.04 -1.26
N GLY A 19 6.32 -0.19 -0.27
CA GLY A 19 4.93 -0.53 -0.54
C GLY A 19 4.11 -0.90 0.67
N GLY A 20 2.93 -1.44 0.38
CA GLY A 20 1.93 -1.85 1.34
C GLY A 20 2.13 -3.29 1.82
N THR A 21 1.00 -3.95 2.05
CA THR A 21 0.92 -5.31 2.58
C THR A 21 1.59 -6.34 1.66
N GLU A 22 1.51 -6.13 0.34
CA GLU A 22 2.09 -6.98 -0.69
C GLU A 22 3.62 -6.94 -0.66
N THR A 23 4.21 -5.73 -0.62
CA THR A 23 5.67 -5.57 -0.45
C THR A 23 6.16 -6.09 0.90
N TYR A 24 5.43 -5.82 1.98
CA TYR A 24 5.72 -6.39 3.29
C TYR A 24 5.67 -7.93 3.28
N GLY A 25 4.80 -8.52 2.45
CA GLY A 25 4.56 -9.96 2.34
C GLY A 25 3.85 -10.53 3.56
N ARG A 26 2.83 -9.82 4.07
CA ARG A 26 2.06 -10.33 5.21
C ARG A 26 1.48 -11.70 4.84
N PHE A 27 1.61 -12.68 5.76
CA PHE A 27 1.12 -14.06 5.60
C PHE A 27 1.89 -14.95 4.62
N VAL A 28 3.02 -14.51 4.05
CA VAL A 28 3.91 -15.39 3.28
C VAL A 28 5.25 -15.55 3.98
N ALA A 29 5.87 -16.73 3.89
CA ALA A 29 7.18 -16.99 4.47
C ALA A 29 8.29 -16.19 3.77
N ALA A 30 8.27 -16.16 2.44
CA ALA A 30 9.22 -15.41 1.62
C ALA A 30 8.49 -14.26 0.87
N PRO A 31 8.69 -12.99 1.27
CA PRO A 31 8.11 -11.86 0.55
C PRO A 31 8.81 -11.68 -0.81
N PHE A 32 8.14 -11.10 -1.80
CA PHE A 32 8.71 -10.98 -3.14
C PHE A 32 10.05 -10.22 -3.22
N PRO A 33 10.36 -9.21 -2.36
CA PRO A 33 11.70 -8.62 -2.33
C PRO A 33 12.79 -9.64 -2.00
N ALA A 34 12.52 -10.61 -1.12
CA ALA A 34 13.48 -11.68 -0.82
C ALA A 34 13.62 -12.67 -1.98
N LEU A 35 12.53 -12.94 -2.70
CA LEU A 35 12.56 -13.76 -3.92
C LEU A 35 13.26 -13.06 -5.10
N ALA A 36 13.25 -11.73 -5.11
CA ALA A 36 13.98 -10.91 -6.07
C ALA A 36 15.48 -10.92 -5.77
N GLU A 37 15.88 -10.77 -4.49
CA GLU A 37 17.29 -10.87 -4.06
C GLU A 37 17.94 -12.17 -4.54
N GLN A 38 17.25 -13.30 -4.35
CA GLN A 38 17.71 -14.63 -4.79
C GLN A 38 17.92 -14.75 -6.31
N ARG A 39 17.24 -13.92 -7.12
CA ARG A 39 17.30 -13.98 -8.59
C ARG A 39 18.23 -12.93 -9.19
N LEU A 40 18.37 -11.78 -8.54
CA LEU A 40 19.10 -10.63 -9.05
C LEU A 40 20.57 -10.61 -8.61
N ASP A 41 20.93 -11.45 -7.63
CA ASP A 41 22.26 -11.41 -6.99
C ASP A 41 22.62 -9.99 -6.51
N ARG A 42 21.62 -9.32 -5.91
CA ARG A 42 21.69 -7.95 -5.41
C ARG A 42 20.91 -7.85 -4.11
N VAL A 43 21.46 -7.12 -3.15
CA VAL A 43 20.81 -6.87 -1.86
C VAL A 43 19.46 -6.18 -2.09
N CYS A 44 18.40 -6.77 -1.54
CA CYS A 44 17.06 -6.20 -1.60
C CYS A 44 16.58 -5.82 -0.21
N VAL A 45 16.37 -4.53 0.00
CA VAL A 45 15.89 -3.96 1.26
C VAL A 45 14.37 -3.85 1.21
N ASN A 46 13.68 -4.65 2.03
CA ASN A 46 12.23 -4.58 2.15
C ASN A 46 11.83 -3.44 3.11
N LEU A 47 11.39 -2.32 2.55
CA LEU A 47 10.82 -1.19 3.27
C LEU A 47 9.28 -1.23 3.25
N GLY A 48 8.67 -2.36 2.91
CA GLY A 48 7.23 -2.53 2.91
C GLY A 48 6.64 -2.39 4.32
N ALA A 49 5.43 -1.84 4.39
CA ALA A 49 4.67 -1.71 5.61
C ALA A 49 3.21 -2.05 5.38
N VAL A 50 2.61 -2.82 6.29
CA VAL A 50 1.21 -3.23 6.19
C VAL A 50 0.32 -1.99 6.10
N ASN A 51 -0.54 -1.96 5.08
CA ASN A 51 -1.45 -0.84 4.79
C ASN A 51 -0.74 0.53 4.63
N ALA A 52 0.52 0.56 4.20
CA ALA A 52 1.20 1.81 3.93
C ALA A 52 0.47 2.64 2.86
N GLY A 53 0.48 3.95 3.03
CA GLY A 53 0.33 4.91 1.95
C GLY A 53 1.59 5.78 1.80
N PRO A 54 1.59 6.72 0.84
CA PRO A 54 2.77 7.54 0.57
C PRO A 54 3.22 8.38 1.78
N ASP A 55 2.27 8.82 2.62
CA ASP A 55 2.56 9.59 3.84
C ASP A 55 3.51 8.86 4.80
N LEU A 56 3.50 7.52 4.86
CA LEU A 56 4.41 6.78 5.72
C LEU A 56 5.87 7.11 5.42
N TYR A 57 6.24 7.15 4.14
CA TYR A 57 7.62 7.41 3.72
C TYR A 57 7.95 8.90 3.79
N LEU A 58 7.00 9.77 3.42
CA LEU A 58 7.19 11.22 3.50
C LEU A 58 7.36 11.71 4.95
N ASN A 59 6.89 10.94 5.95
CA ASN A 59 7.02 11.26 7.37
C ASN A 59 8.03 10.39 8.14
N ASP A 60 8.73 9.44 7.50
CA ASP A 60 9.80 8.65 8.12
C ASP A 60 11.13 8.94 7.39
N ALA A 61 11.86 9.94 7.91
CA ALA A 61 13.14 10.38 7.34
C ALA A 61 14.17 9.24 7.23
N GLY A 62 14.14 8.26 8.14
CA GLY A 62 15.06 7.12 8.08
C GLY A 62 14.74 6.17 6.94
N ALA A 63 13.46 5.83 6.75
CA ALA A 63 13.03 5.02 5.61
C ALA A 63 13.32 5.74 4.28
N LEU A 64 13.11 7.05 4.25
CA LEU A 64 13.35 7.87 3.07
C LEU A 64 14.84 8.01 2.72
N ASP A 65 15.71 8.17 3.71
CA ASP A 65 17.17 8.20 3.51
C ASP A 65 17.68 6.87 2.95
N VAL A 66 17.22 5.74 3.49
CA VAL A 66 17.54 4.41 2.95
C VAL A 66 17.03 4.25 1.51
N ALA A 67 15.81 4.69 1.21
CA ALA A 67 15.28 4.63 -0.15
C ALA A 67 16.06 5.54 -1.11
N ALA A 68 16.38 6.77 -0.70
CA ALA A 68 17.08 7.74 -1.52
C ALA A 68 18.54 7.35 -1.84
N ARG A 69 19.16 6.47 -1.06
CA ARG A 69 20.51 5.94 -1.33
C ARG A 69 20.51 4.67 -2.19
N ALA A 70 19.37 4.02 -2.36
CA ALA A 70 19.26 2.82 -3.19
C ALA A 70 19.65 3.09 -4.66
N GLU A 71 20.21 2.08 -5.32
CA GLU A 71 20.47 2.11 -6.76
C GLU A 71 19.15 2.21 -7.55
N LEU A 72 18.14 1.46 -7.09
CA LEU A 72 16.80 1.43 -7.65
C LEU A 72 15.77 1.29 -6.52
N CYS A 73 14.65 2.00 -6.63
CA CYS A 73 13.48 1.83 -5.78
C CYS A 73 12.34 1.14 -6.55
N VAL A 74 11.90 -0.02 -6.10
CA VAL A 74 10.62 -0.60 -6.55
C VAL A 74 9.53 -0.05 -5.64
N VAL A 75 8.62 0.76 -6.21
CA VAL A 75 7.56 1.44 -5.47
C VAL A 75 6.21 0.86 -5.84
N GLN A 76 5.58 0.15 -4.91
CA GLN A 76 4.21 -0.32 -5.08
C GLN A 76 3.25 0.87 -5.18
N MET A 77 2.29 0.81 -6.10
CA MET A 77 1.12 1.70 -6.08
C MET A 77 0.26 1.41 -4.85
N MET A 78 0.47 2.19 -3.79
CA MET A 78 -0.23 2.06 -2.51
C MET A 78 -1.63 2.67 -2.55
N SER A 79 -2.48 2.27 -1.61
CA SER A 79 -3.87 2.72 -1.54
C SER A 79 -3.99 4.22 -1.25
N ALA A 80 -4.82 4.92 -2.04
CA ALA A 80 -5.10 6.34 -1.85
C ALA A 80 -5.88 6.65 -0.56
N GLN A 81 -6.55 5.67 0.05
CA GLN A 81 -7.28 5.91 1.30
C GLN A 81 -6.38 5.92 2.55
N ASN A 82 -5.13 5.50 2.41
CA ASN A 82 -4.21 5.33 3.53
C ASN A 82 -3.26 6.54 3.62
N MET A 83 -3.82 7.75 3.63
CA MET A 83 -3.06 8.99 3.76
C MET A 83 -3.96 10.09 4.33
N SER A 84 -3.38 11.07 5.00
CA SER A 84 -4.11 12.23 5.48
C SER A 84 -4.38 13.19 4.32
N ASN A 85 -5.55 13.82 4.32
CA ASN A 85 -6.01 14.75 3.28
C ASN A 85 -6.90 15.84 3.92
N ARG A 86 -7.52 16.73 3.12
CA ARG A 86 -8.34 17.82 3.69
C ARG A 86 -9.58 17.34 4.46
N PHE A 87 -10.05 16.12 4.21
CA PHE A 87 -11.25 15.56 4.83
C PHE A 87 -10.96 14.73 6.08
N TYR A 88 -9.83 14.03 6.16
CA TYR A 88 -9.51 13.22 7.33
C TYR A 88 -8.01 13.06 7.56
N GLY A 89 -7.67 12.79 8.81
CA GLY A 89 -6.32 12.42 9.25
C GLY A 89 -6.19 10.93 9.52
N VAL A 90 -5.03 10.36 9.20
CA VAL A 90 -4.65 8.98 9.52
C VAL A 90 -3.40 8.93 10.40
N HIS A 91 -3.18 7.81 11.08
CA HIS A 91 -1.97 7.65 11.89
C HIS A 91 -0.70 7.61 11.03
N PRO A 92 0.37 8.34 11.38
CA PRO A 92 1.55 8.54 10.51
C PRO A 92 2.29 7.25 10.14
N ARG A 93 2.24 6.22 11.01
CA ARG A 93 2.89 4.91 10.77
C ARG A 93 1.92 3.76 10.48
N ARG A 94 0.63 3.96 10.67
CA ARG A 94 -0.42 2.95 10.49
C ARG A 94 -1.54 3.61 9.70
N ASN A 95 -1.27 3.86 8.42
CA ASN A 95 -2.08 4.80 7.66
C ASN A 95 -3.50 4.30 7.36
N ASP A 96 -3.84 3.06 7.70
CA ASP A 96 -5.22 2.57 7.72
C ASP A 96 -6.03 3.11 8.91
N ARG A 97 -5.36 3.58 9.97
CA ARG A 97 -6.01 4.05 11.20
C ARG A 97 -6.53 5.45 11.00
N PHE A 98 -7.85 5.58 11.02
CA PHE A 98 -8.53 6.86 11.06
C PHE A 98 -8.28 7.51 12.42
N LEU A 99 -7.94 8.80 12.42
CA LEU A 99 -7.74 9.57 13.65
C LEU A 99 -8.83 10.62 13.85
N ARG A 100 -9.23 11.32 12.79
CA ARG A 100 -10.19 12.42 12.86
C ARG A 100 -10.78 12.75 11.50
N ALA A 101 -12.03 13.20 11.50
CA ALA A 101 -12.66 13.90 10.39
C ALA A 101 -12.44 15.41 10.55
N SER A 102 -12.20 16.12 9.45
CA SER A 102 -12.20 17.58 9.46
C SER A 102 -13.62 18.12 9.57
N GLU A 103 -13.75 19.39 9.95
CA GLU A 103 -15.04 20.09 9.96
C GLU A 103 -15.71 20.06 8.57
N GLY A 104 -14.92 20.16 7.50
CA GLY A 104 -15.43 20.07 6.13
C GLY A 104 -16.02 18.69 5.80
N LEU A 105 -15.43 17.61 6.31
CA LEU A 105 -16.01 16.28 6.13
C LEU A 105 -17.28 16.08 6.97
N GLN A 106 -17.29 16.61 8.20
CA GLN A 106 -18.46 16.60 9.08
C GLN A 106 -19.62 17.40 8.50
N ALA A 107 -19.35 18.58 7.92
CA ALA A 107 -20.36 19.39 7.24
C ALA A 107 -20.89 18.72 5.97
N LEU A 108 -20.05 17.94 5.27
CA LEU A 108 -20.46 17.17 4.11
C LEU A 108 -21.34 15.96 4.51
N TYR A 109 -21.13 15.39 5.69
CA TYR A 109 -21.89 14.25 6.21
C TYR A 109 -22.38 14.50 7.64
N PRO A 110 -23.33 15.43 7.85
CA PRO A 110 -23.85 15.75 9.18
C PRO A 110 -24.56 14.57 9.85
N GLU A 111 -24.99 13.57 9.08
CA GLU A 111 -25.66 12.37 9.57
C GLU A 111 -24.70 11.24 10.00
N VAL A 112 -23.38 11.42 9.84
CA VAL A 112 -22.38 10.40 10.15
C VAL A 112 -21.67 10.73 11.46
N ASP A 113 -21.77 9.83 12.44
CA ASP A 113 -20.93 9.88 13.64
C ASP A 113 -19.53 9.34 13.33
N PHE A 114 -18.54 10.24 13.23
CA PHE A 114 -17.17 9.86 12.93
C PHE A 114 -16.43 9.17 14.08
N THR A 115 -16.99 9.15 15.30
CA THR A 115 -16.38 8.48 16.45
C THR A 115 -16.46 6.95 16.33
N GLU A 116 -17.35 6.42 15.49
CA GLU A 116 -17.53 4.99 15.24
C GLU A 116 -16.39 4.36 14.40
N PHE A 117 -15.54 5.17 13.77
CA PHE A 117 -14.52 4.68 12.86
C PHE A 117 -13.13 4.62 13.49
N HIS A 118 -12.50 3.47 13.36
CA HIS A 118 -11.07 3.28 13.63
C HIS A 118 -10.24 3.05 12.37
N PHE A 119 -10.89 2.77 11.24
CA PHE A 119 -10.26 2.41 9.98
C PHE A 119 -10.86 3.17 8.81
N THR A 120 -9.98 3.69 7.93
CA THR A 120 -10.38 4.47 6.75
C THR A 120 -11.28 3.68 5.82
N ARG A 121 -11.02 2.38 5.62
CA ARG A 121 -11.86 1.51 4.78
C ARG A 121 -13.31 1.46 5.25
N HIS A 122 -13.53 1.32 6.56
CA HIS A 122 -14.89 1.25 7.11
C HIS A 122 -15.59 2.60 6.95
N MET A 123 -14.91 3.68 7.31
CA MET A 123 -15.42 5.05 7.13
C MET A 123 -15.80 5.32 5.67
N LEU A 124 -14.89 5.10 4.71
CA LEU A 124 -15.16 5.35 3.30
C LEU A 124 -16.29 4.47 2.73
N GLY A 125 -16.40 3.23 3.20
CA GLY A 125 -17.53 2.36 2.87
C GLY A 125 -18.86 3.01 3.29
N ARG A 126 -18.93 3.47 4.54
CA ARG A 126 -20.12 4.13 5.07
C ARG A 126 -20.46 5.44 4.34
N LEU A 127 -19.47 6.29 4.07
CA LEU A 127 -19.69 7.55 3.34
C LEU A 127 -20.27 7.30 1.94
N ARG A 128 -19.77 6.27 1.24
CA ARG A 128 -20.28 5.88 -0.08
C ARG A 128 -21.73 5.38 -0.01
N GLU A 129 -22.08 4.62 1.02
CA GLU A 129 -23.45 4.13 1.23
C GLU A 129 -24.43 5.26 1.53
N VAL A 130 -24.00 6.26 2.30
CA VAL A 130 -24.83 7.42 2.66
C VAL A 130 -25.09 8.30 1.43
N SER A 131 -24.06 8.61 0.64
CA SER A 131 -24.24 9.40 -0.59
C SER A 131 -23.10 9.20 -1.58
N ALA A 132 -23.41 8.56 -2.72
CA ALA A 132 -22.44 8.40 -3.82
C ALA A 132 -21.98 9.75 -4.41
N GLU A 133 -22.87 10.74 -4.47
CA GLU A 133 -22.58 12.08 -4.98
C GLU A 133 -21.58 12.82 -4.10
N ARG A 134 -21.84 12.89 -2.78
CA ARG A 134 -20.90 13.49 -1.83
C ARG A 134 -19.58 12.71 -1.78
N PHE A 135 -19.64 11.38 -1.94
CA PHE A 135 -18.46 10.53 -1.96
C PHE A 135 -17.56 10.78 -3.17
N ALA A 136 -18.12 11.22 -4.30
CA ALA A 136 -17.32 11.65 -5.46
C ALA A 136 -16.40 12.82 -5.10
N GLN A 137 -16.84 13.76 -4.27
CA GLN A 137 -16.01 14.87 -3.80
C GLN A 137 -14.84 14.40 -2.92
N VAL A 138 -15.10 13.41 -2.05
CA VAL A 138 -14.06 12.76 -1.22
C VAL A 138 -13.06 12.02 -2.09
N THR A 139 -13.55 11.29 -3.10
CA THR A 139 -12.69 10.52 -4.01
C THR A 139 -11.81 11.42 -4.87
N GLU A 140 -12.33 12.55 -5.35
CA GLU A 140 -11.55 13.51 -6.12
C GLU A 140 -10.43 14.14 -5.29
N GLU A 141 -10.73 14.52 -4.04
CA GLU A 141 -9.69 14.94 -3.10
C GLU A 141 -8.62 13.86 -2.89
N LEU A 142 -9.04 12.61 -2.66
CA LEU A 142 -8.09 11.51 -2.47
C LEU A 142 -7.21 11.33 -3.70
N ARG A 143 -7.76 11.45 -4.90
CA ARG A 143 -6.99 11.37 -6.14
C ARG A 143 -5.96 12.49 -6.22
N GLN A 144 -6.35 13.74 -5.99
CA GLN A 144 -5.46 14.89 -6.03
C GLN A 144 -4.35 14.80 -4.99
N ALA A 145 -4.73 14.53 -3.73
CA ALA A 145 -3.81 14.38 -2.63
C ALA A 145 -2.80 13.25 -2.90
N TRP A 146 -3.25 12.12 -3.44
CA TRP A 146 -2.41 10.95 -3.71
C TRP A 146 -1.42 11.21 -4.82
N MET A 147 -1.88 11.82 -5.93
CA MET A 147 -1.00 12.22 -7.03
C MET A 147 0.09 13.17 -6.52
N ALA A 148 -0.26 14.18 -5.73
CA ALA A 148 0.72 15.12 -5.18
C ALA A 148 1.78 14.41 -4.31
N ARG A 149 1.35 13.53 -3.40
CA ARG A 149 2.25 12.82 -2.47
C ARG A 149 3.11 11.77 -3.19
N MET A 150 2.55 11.04 -4.15
CA MET A 150 3.32 10.11 -4.97
C MET A 150 4.34 10.84 -5.83
N THR A 151 3.98 11.95 -6.46
CA THR A 151 4.93 12.79 -7.21
C THR A 151 6.04 13.28 -6.29
N GLN A 152 5.72 13.81 -5.11
CA GLN A 152 6.72 14.23 -4.12
C GLN A 152 7.66 13.08 -3.73
N LEU A 153 7.11 11.90 -3.42
CA LEU A 153 7.92 10.72 -3.09
C LEU A 153 8.87 10.38 -4.24
N LEU A 154 8.38 10.30 -5.48
CA LEU A 154 9.20 9.96 -6.65
C LEU A 154 10.28 11.02 -6.94
N THR A 155 9.99 12.30 -6.71
CA THR A 155 10.99 13.38 -6.79
C THR A 155 12.11 13.17 -5.78
N VAL A 156 11.80 12.82 -4.53
CA VAL A 156 12.83 12.54 -3.51
C VAL A 156 13.69 11.33 -3.90
N LEU A 157 13.11 10.32 -4.56
CA LEU A 157 13.84 9.16 -5.08
C LEU A 157 14.69 9.47 -6.33
N ARG A 158 14.66 10.72 -6.83
CA ARG A 158 15.45 11.22 -7.97
C ARG A 158 15.21 10.44 -9.26
N GLY A 159 13.97 9.98 -9.50
CA GLY A 159 13.62 9.24 -10.72
C GLY A 159 14.15 7.81 -10.81
N ARG A 160 14.88 7.31 -9.80
CA ARG A 160 15.33 5.90 -9.72
C ARG A 160 14.22 5.00 -9.19
N ALA A 161 13.05 5.04 -9.84
CA ALA A 161 11.85 4.36 -9.36
C ALA A 161 11.21 3.49 -10.45
N LEU A 162 10.93 2.23 -10.11
CA LEU A 162 10.08 1.31 -10.86
C LEU A 162 8.73 1.23 -10.15
N LEU A 163 7.66 1.63 -10.83
CA LEU A 163 6.31 1.53 -10.29
C LEU A 163 5.76 0.11 -10.44
N LEU A 164 5.37 -0.49 -9.32
CA LEU A 164 4.80 -1.84 -9.25
C LEU A 164 3.29 -1.78 -9.03
N VAL A 165 2.53 -2.36 -9.96
CA VAL A 165 1.09 -2.59 -9.80
C VAL A 165 0.86 -4.05 -9.44
N ALA A 166 0.62 -4.32 -8.15
CA ALA A 166 0.20 -5.64 -7.72
C ALA A 166 -1.25 -5.86 -8.15
N ARG A 167 -1.45 -6.74 -9.12
CA ARG A 167 -2.79 -7.26 -9.45
C ARG A 167 -2.93 -8.60 -8.75
N GLY A 168 -4.01 -8.76 -7.98
CA GLY A 168 -4.38 -10.08 -7.51
C GLY A 168 -4.62 -10.98 -8.73
N SER A 169 -3.98 -12.14 -8.78
CA SER A 169 -4.45 -13.19 -9.66
C SER A 169 -5.84 -13.60 -9.16
N CYS A 170 -6.88 -13.33 -9.97
CA CYS A 170 -8.08 -14.14 -9.89
C CYS A 170 -7.62 -15.53 -10.31
N ALA A 171 -7.24 -16.37 -9.35
CA ALA A 171 -7.03 -17.77 -9.64
C ALA A 171 -8.35 -18.27 -10.23
N ALA A 172 -8.34 -18.60 -11.53
CA ALA A 172 -9.44 -19.30 -12.16
C ALA A 172 -9.76 -20.49 -11.27
N ARG A 173 -10.98 -20.52 -10.70
CA ARG A 173 -11.48 -21.68 -9.98
C ARG A 173 -11.27 -22.88 -10.88
N GLY A 174 -10.54 -23.87 -10.35
CA GLY A 174 -9.89 -24.91 -11.12
C GLY A 174 -10.76 -25.55 -12.18
N ALA A 175 -10.19 -25.73 -13.37
CA ALA A 175 -10.56 -26.84 -14.23
C ALA A 175 -10.21 -28.13 -13.47
N ALA A 176 -11.13 -28.63 -12.67
CA ALA A 176 -11.07 -29.98 -12.15
C ALA A 176 -11.20 -30.91 -13.37
N GLY A 177 -10.09 -31.55 -13.71
CA GLY A 177 -10.02 -32.53 -14.79
C GLY A 177 -11.03 -33.64 -14.57
N ARG A 178 -11.92 -33.84 -15.54
CA ARG A 178 -12.57 -35.13 -15.75
C ARG A 178 -11.57 -36.02 -16.48
N ALA A 179 -10.76 -36.74 -15.70
CA ALA A 179 -10.03 -37.91 -16.16
C ALA A 179 -10.43 -39.09 -15.26
N GLY A 180 -11.02 -40.12 -15.85
CA GLY A 180 -11.12 -41.44 -15.22
C GLY A 180 -12.54 -41.99 -15.02
N ALA A 181 -13.13 -42.49 -16.11
CA ALA A 181 -14.01 -43.65 -16.03
C ALA A 181 -13.66 -44.59 -17.18
N ARG A 182 -12.57 -45.36 -17.00
CA ARG A 182 -12.38 -46.63 -17.72
C ARG A 182 -13.21 -47.66 -16.97
N SER A 183 -14.33 -48.09 -17.55
CA SER A 183 -15.03 -49.31 -17.14
C SER A 183 -14.30 -50.49 -17.76
N ALA A 184 -13.79 -51.39 -16.91
CA ALA A 184 -13.24 -52.67 -17.29
C ALA A 184 -14.37 -53.66 -17.63
N LEU A 185 -13.98 -54.71 -18.36
CA LEU A 185 -14.75 -55.88 -18.75
C LEU A 185 -15.53 -56.51 -17.56
N ARG A 186 -16.79 -56.89 -17.83
CA ARG A 186 -17.29 -58.27 -17.79
C ARG A 186 -18.61 -58.36 -18.57
#